data_AF-A0A258YBW7-F1
#
_entry.id   AF-A0A258YBW7-F1
#
_cell.length_a   1.000
_cell.length_b   1.000
_cell.length_c   1.000
_cell.angle_alpha   90.00
_cell.angle_beta   90.00
_cell.angle_gamma   90.00
#
_symmetry.space_group_name_H-M   'P 1'
#
loop_
_entity.id
_entity.type
_entity.pdbx_description
1 polymer ?
#
loop_
_entity_poly.entity_id
_entity_poly.type
_entity_poly.pdbx_seq_one_letter_code
_entity_poly.pdbx_strand_id
1 'polypeptide(L)'
;MNFNLILALTLLISACSRSGDTAVTAPVVNTPIVIPPITDTVYVGDGSSNLTISGNYKSGTLIIVKPGVYNKGGGITLEQLSNVSVQLNGVILDGLSQTKDGFYNVLFLNKLNNVSVFGGTTQYNGYRMMYISGQCKNVIFSNHSFINNNEGIFFSAGVKWDGTDATLGLHNFAIRNCNFTNCGNSIIGNSMDQATGTVNDLVKNFEISGCKWKGGNPGTAMYFPAVDSAMVFNNTIDSVNMNMTNDNRIFLFIGTAEFYNNTANIYQGHVAGLWSVSFGTKPKTSHFYKNTCNGSLKYSAFEFQEFAIYKIPGKTTYGDLEVTGNTCSNLNTQKHTGFDANFIDNYEYGIMGGKVSVKDNIGRNFFAAPAPGVFWNLAKPSVVSGNTYQQ
;
A
#
# COMPACT_ATOMS: atom_id res chain seq x y z
N MET A 1 -64.13 -6.88 -49.40
CA MET A 1 -63.09 -5.93 -48.94
C MET A 1 -62.93 -6.12 -47.45
N ASN A 2 -61.68 -6.26 -47.03
CA ASN A 2 -61.19 -6.57 -45.69
C ASN A 2 -61.64 -5.54 -44.63
N PHE A 3 -61.99 -5.98 -43.43
CA PHE A 3 -61.10 -6.01 -42.26
C PHE A 3 -61.88 -6.42 -41.01
N ASN A 4 -61.56 -7.60 -40.45
CA ASN A 4 -61.95 -7.98 -39.09
C ASN A 4 -60.95 -7.35 -38.12
N LEU A 5 -61.45 -6.52 -37.20
CA LEU A 5 -60.69 -5.90 -36.13
C LEU A 5 -60.64 -6.89 -34.94
N ILE A 6 -59.54 -7.64 -34.81
CA ILE A 6 -59.26 -8.44 -33.62
C ILE A 6 -58.65 -7.51 -32.57
N LEU A 7 -59.38 -7.27 -31.49
CA LEU A 7 -58.94 -6.56 -30.30
C LEU A 7 -58.03 -7.49 -29.48
N ALA A 8 -56.72 -7.38 -29.68
CA ALA A 8 -55.73 -8.06 -28.84
C ALA A 8 -55.36 -7.14 -27.66
N LEU A 9 -55.88 -7.47 -26.48
CA LEU A 9 -55.51 -6.86 -25.21
C LEU A 9 -54.07 -7.27 -24.86
N THR A 10 -53.10 -6.44 -25.22
CA THR A 10 -51.70 -6.59 -24.80
C THR A 10 -51.55 -5.98 -23.41
N LEU A 11 -51.53 -6.83 -22.38
CA LEU A 11 -51.02 -6.42 -21.07
C LEU A 11 -49.53 -6.08 -21.21
N LEU A 12 -49.22 -4.78 -21.22
CA LEU A 12 -47.88 -4.28 -20.93
C LEU A 12 -47.60 -4.53 -19.44
N ILE A 13 -47.00 -5.68 -19.15
CA ILE A 13 -46.24 -5.87 -17.92
C ILE A 13 -44.99 -5.02 -18.11
N SER A 14 -44.95 -3.82 -17.53
CA SER A 14 -43.70 -3.11 -17.32
C SER A 14 -42.87 -3.94 -16.35
N ALA A 15 -42.03 -4.83 -16.90
CA ALA A 15 -40.91 -5.36 -16.16
C ALA A 15 -40.04 -4.15 -15.82
N CYS A 16 -40.14 -3.70 -14.58
CA CYS A 16 -39.18 -2.79 -13.97
C CYS A 16 -37.85 -3.55 -13.96
N SER A 17 -37.07 -3.46 -15.03
CA SER A 17 -35.68 -3.87 -15.00
C SER A 17 -35.02 -2.94 -14.01
N ARG A 18 -34.73 -3.45 -12.80
CA ARG A 18 -33.77 -2.81 -11.91
C ARG A 18 -32.53 -2.55 -12.74
N SER A 19 -32.30 -1.27 -13.04
CA SER A 19 -31.07 -0.78 -13.64
C SER A 19 -29.90 -1.39 -12.88
N GLY A 20 -29.04 -2.07 -13.62
CA GLY A 20 -28.13 -3.08 -13.10
C GLY A 20 -27.29 -2.60 -11.92
N ASP A 21 -27.42 -3.32 -10.81
CA ASP A 21 -26.31 -3.47 -9.88
C ASP A 21 -25.16 -4.05 -10.70
N THR A 22 -24.16 -3.23 -10.93
CA THR A 22 -22.89 -3.68 -11.49
C THR A 22 -22.35 -4.70 -10.52
N ALA A 23 -22.16 -5.94 -10.98
CA ALA A 23 -21.68 -7.03 -10.14
C ALA A 23 -20.41 -6.55 -9.41
N VAL A 24 -20.46 -6.58 -8.07
CA VAL A 24 -19.31 -6.26 -7.23
C VAL A 24 -18.21 -7.23 -7.62
N THR A 25 -17.13 -6.72 -8.21
CA THR A 25 -15.94 -7.52 -8.50
C THR A 25 -15.36 -7.95 -7.17
N ALA A 26 -15.24 -9.26 -6.93
CA ALA A 26 -14.66 -9.74 -5.69
C ALA A 26 -13.22 -9.20 -5.49
N PRO A 27 -12.80 -8.98 -4.23
CA PRO A 27 -11.43 -8.60 -3.91
C PRO A 27 -10.42 -9.50 -4.61
N VAL A 28 -9.37 -8.91 -5.18
CA VAL A 28 -8.30 -9.70 -5.82
C VAL A 28 -7.44 -10.32 -4.73
N VAL A 29 -7.55 -11.65 -4.57
CA VAL A 29 -6.62 -12.42 -3.72
C VAL A 29 -5.47 -12.88 -4.61
N ASN A 30 -4.30 -12.26 -4.47
CA ASN A 30 -3.11 -12.75 -5.15
C ASN A 30 -2.65 -14.09 -4.57
N THR A 31 -2.17 -14.99 -5.43
CA THR A 31 -1.56 -16.25 -5.01
C THR A 31 -0.39 -15.94 -4.08
N PRO A 32 -0.33 -16.54 -2.87
CA PRO A 32 0.75 -16.28 -1.94
C PRO A 32 2.10 -16.62 -2.58
N ILE A 33 3.06 -15.69 -2.52
CA ILE A 33 4.45 -16.01 -2.85
C ILE A 33 4.94 -17.05 -1.83
N VAL A 34 5.45 -18.17 -2.34
CA VAL A 34 5.92 -19.30 -1.53
C VAL A 34 7.43 -19.21 -1.35
N ILE A 35 7.91 -19.55 -0.15
CA ILE A 35 9.35 -19.63 0.15
C ILE A 35 9.94 -20.80 -0.64
N PRO A 36 11.07 -20.63 -1.34
CA PRO A 36 11.75 -21.74 -2.02
C PRO A 36 12.08 -22.89 -1.03
N PRO A 37 11.91 -24.16 -1.42
CA PRO A 37 12.30 -25.28 -0.56
C PRO A 37 13.82 -25.27 -0.31
N ILE A 38 14.24 -25.55 0.92
CA ILE A 38 15.65 -25.55 1.29
C ILE A 38 16.28 -26.90 0.89
N THR A 39 17.37 -26.85 0.12
CA THR A 39 18.11 -28.03 -0.35
C THR A 39 19.60 -28.01 0.00
N ASP A 40 20.12 -26.85 0.38
CA ASP A 40 21.54 -26.64 0.72
C ASP A 40 21.67 -25.50 1.74
N THR A 41 22.80 -25.38 2.42
CA THR A 41 23.07 -24.32 3.38
C THR A 41 24.52 -23.82 3.28
N VAL A 42 24.67 -22.50 3.21
CA VAL A 42 25.96 -21.83 3.20
C VAL A 42 26.02 -20.74 4.26
N TYR A 43 27.20 -20.53 4.83
CA TYR A 43 27.45 -19.50 5.85
C TYR A 43 28.32 -18.40 5.27
N VAL A 44 27.93 -17.14 5.50
CA VAL A 44 28.64 -15.97 4.96
C VAL A 44 28.78 -14.87 6.01
N GLY A 45 29.72 -13.95 5.77
CA GLY A 45 29.98 -12.80 6.63
C GLY A 45 30.84 -13.11 7.85
N ASP A 46 31.38 -12.05 8.44
CA ASP A 46 32.26 -12.10 9.61
C ASP A 46 31.57 -11.66 10.91
N GLY A 47 30.35 -11.09 10.81
CA GLY A 47 29.59 -10.49 11.90
C GLY A 47 29.90 -9.01 12.15
N SER A 48 30.65 -8.33 11.28
CA SER A 48 31.07 -6.94 11.52
C SER A 48 31.28 -6.05 10.28
N SER A 49 31.83 -6.61 9.21
CA SER A 49 32.25 -5.88 8.02
C SER A 49 31.12 -5.84 7.00
N ASN A 50 31.15 -4.86 6.09
CA ASN A 50 30.20 -4.83 4.98
C ASN A 50 30.19 -6.16 4.25
N LEU A 51 29.01 -6.59 3.82
CA LEU A 51 28.83 -7.88 3.18
C LEU A 51 28.01 -7.72 1.91
N THR A 52 28.60 -8.10 0.78
CA THR A 52 27.88 -8.31 -0.47
C THR A 52 27.67 -9.80 -0.68
N ILE A 53 26.42 -10.20 -0.87
CA ILE A 53 26.02 -11.56 -1.22
C ILE A 53 25.52 -11.52 -2.67
N SER A 54 26.30 -12.11 -3.55
CA SER A 54 26.05 -12.12 -5.00
C SER A 54 26.51 -13.41 -5.65
N GLY A 55 25.99 -13.69 -6.84
CA GLY A 55 26.42 -14.82 -7.66
C GLY A 55 25.40 -15.96 -7.73
N ASN A 56 25.84 -17.05 -8.34
CA ASN A 56 24.98 -18.19 -8.64
C ASN A 56 25.06 -19.24 -7.54
N TYR A 57 24.00 -19.33 -6.74
CA TYR A 57 23.82 -20.41 -5.77
C TYR A 57 22.93 -21.51 -6.37
N LYS A 58 23.07 -22.73 -5.86
CA LYS A 58 22.16 -23.81 -6.21
C LYS A 58 20.73 -23.43 -5.79
N SER A 59 19.74 -23.70 -6.65
CA SER A 59 18.33 -23.47 -6.31
C SER A 59 17.95 -24.14 -5.00
N GLY A 60 17.31 -23.40 -4.10
CA GLY A 60 16.97 -23.85 -2.75
C GLY A 60 18.08 -23.67 -1.71
N THR A 61 19.18 -22.97 -2.02
CA THR A 61 20.20 -22.67 -0.99
C THR A 61 19.65 -21.73 0.08
N LEU A 62 19.87 -22.08 1.34
CA LEU A 62 19.75 -21.17 2.48
C LEU A 62 21.10 -20.51 2.76
N ILE A 63 21.16 -19.20 2.64
CA ILE A 63 22.34 -18.38 2.94
C ILE A 63 22.17 -17.82 4.35
N ILE A 64 22.96 -18.30 5.30
CA ILE A 64 22.94 -17.83 6.68
C ILE A 64 24.03 -16.79 6.87
N VAL A 65 23.63 -15.56 7.18
CA VAL A 65 24.57 -14.50 7.53
C VAL A 65 24.95 -14.65 9.00
N LYS A 66 26.27 -14.60 9.26
CA LYS A 66 26.80 -14.69 10.62
C LYS A 66 26.21 -13.56 11.50
N PRO A 67 25.64 -13.86 12.68
CA PRO A 67 25.13 -12.84 13.59
C PRO A 67 26.21 -11.84 14.00
N GLY A 68 25.81 -10.60 14.26
CA GLY A 68 26.72 -9.52 14.66
C GLY A 68 26.24 -8.14 14.21
N VAL A 69 27.08 -7.13 14.44
CA VAL A 69 26.77 -5.72 14.15
C VAL A 69 27.54 -5.27 12.91
N TYR A 70 26.85 -5.12 11.80
CA TYR A 70 27.41 -4.71 10.51
C TYR A 70 27.34 -3.19 10.37
N ASN A 71 28.33 -2.49 10.92
CA ASN A 71 28.34 -1.03 11.04
C ASN A 71 29.60 -0.34 10.47
N LYS A 72 30.46 -1.08 9.76
CA LYS A 72 31.74 -0.58 9.21
C LYS A 72 31.64 0.06 7.81
N GLY A 73 30.45 0.44 7.36
CA GLY A 73 30.23 0.92 5.99
C GLY A 73 28.79 0.70 5.51
N GLY A 74 28.63 0.35 4.23
CA GLY A 74 27.34 0.19 3.53
C GLY A 74 26.47 -1.01 3.93
N GLY A 75 26.70 -1.61 5.10
CA GLY A 75 25.86 -2.69 5.64
C GLY A 75 25.87 -3.97 4.80
N ILE A 76 24.69 -4.48 4.46
CA ILE A 76 24.50 -5.71 3.68
C ILE A 76 23.86 -5.42 2.33
N THR A 77 24.49 -5.95 1.28
CA THR A 77 24.00 -5.91 -0.10
C THR A 77 23.63 -7.32 -0.55
N LEU A 78 22.39 -7.51 -1.00
CA LEU A 78 21.92 -8.72 -1.67
C LEU A 78 21.75 -8.41 -3.15
N GLU A 79 22.55 -9.02 -4.02
CA GLU A 79 22.61 -8.64 -5.42
C GLU A 79 22.54 -9.83 -6.38
N GLN A 80 21.65 -9.74 -7.37
CA GLN A 80 21.52 -10.70 -8.47
C GLN A 80 21.30 -12.15 -7.99
N LEU A 81 20.63 -12.32 -6.85
CA LEU A 81 20.32 -13.63 -6.31
C LEU A 81 19.04 -14.18 -6.94
N SER A 82 19.01 -15.51 -7.14
CA SER A 82 17.84 -16.19 -7.66
C SER A 82 17.59 -17.53 -6.97
N ASN A 83 16.31 -17.82 -6.67
CA ASN A 83 15.86 -19.10 -6.09
C ASN A 83 16.56 -19.48 -4.78
N VAL A 84 16.78 -18.51 -3.88
CA VAL A 84 17.46 -18.73 -2.59
C VAL A 84 16.70 -18.12 -1.43
N SER A 85 17.04 -18.54 -0.22
CA SER A 85 16.62 -17.89 1.01
C SER A 85 17.82 -17.28 1.72
N VAL A 86 17.67 -16.09 2.31
CA VAL A 86 18.69 -15.39 3.07
C VAL A 86 18.19 -15.18 4.50
N GLN A 87 18.95 -15.69 5.48
CA GLN A 87 18.64 -15.57 6.90
C GLN A 87 19.56 -14.52 7.55
N LEU A 88 18.94 -13.53 8.18
CA LEU A 88 19.59 -12.42 8.90
C LEU A 88 19.35 -12.49 10.42
N ASN A 89 19.01 -13.65 10.97
CA ASN A 89 18.76 -13.81 12.41
C ASN A 89 19.99 -13.38 13.23
N GLY A 90 19.80 -12.43 14.17
CA GLY A 90 20.89 -11.87 14.98
C GLY A 90 21.84 -10.91 14.25
N VAL A 91 21.54 -10.56 13.01
CA VAL A 91 22.23 -9.49 12.27
C VAL A 91 21.63 -8.14 12.66
N ILE A 92 22.47 -7.21 13.06
CA ILE A 92 22.11 -5.83 13.36
C ILE A 92 22.86 -4.92 12.39
N LEU A 93 22.12 -4.08 11.69
CA LEU A 93 22.63 -3.04 10.83
C LEU A 93 22.42 -1.71 11.57
N ASP A 94 23.49 -1.16 12.13
CA ASP A 94 23.43 -0.04 13.09
C ASP A 94 24.09 1.24 12.54
N GLY A 95 23.31 2.32 12.49
CA GLY A 95 23.77 3.64 12.05
C GLY A 95 24.39 4.54 13.15
N LEU A 96 24.29 4.22 14.45
CA LEU A 96 24.77 5.09 15.55
C LEU A 96 26.26 5.44 15.48
N SER A 97 27.07 4.52 14.97
CA SER A 97 28.53 4.71 14.88
C SER A 97 28.98 5.55 13.68
N GLN A 98 28.05 6.12 12.89
CA GLN A 98 28.36 6.67 11.58
C GLN A 98 28.10 8.18 11.56
N THR A 99 29.16 8.95 11.82
CA THR A 99 29.14 10.42 11.94
C THR A 99 29.42 11.16 10.63
N LYS A 100 29.35 10.49 9.48
CA LYS A 100 29.69 11.09 8.18
C LYS A 100 28.47 11.18 7.27
N ASP A 101 28.31 12.34 6.65
CA ASP A 101 27.43 12.53 5.50
C ASP A 101 27.75 11.48 4.43
N GLY A 102 26.72 10.75 4.03
CA GLY A 102 26.82 9.75 2.97
C GLY A 102 26.93 8.29 3.40
N PHE A 103 26.41 7.94 4.57
CA PHE A 103 26.03 6.57 4.85
C PHE A 103 24.64 6.28 4.29
N TYR A 104 24.63 5.75 3.08
CA TYR A 104 23.47 5.84 2.21
C TYR A 104 22.51 4.66 2.27
N ASN A 105 22.86 3.52 2.87
CA ASN A 105 21.97 2.36 3.03
C ASN A 105 22.63 1.34 3.94
N VAL A 106 21.82 0.70 4.78
CA VAL A 106 22.29 -0.42 5.60
C VAL A 106 21.85 -1.78 5.06
N LEU A 107 20.74 -1.81 4.31
CA LEU A 107 20.27 -2.99 3.61
C LEU A 107 19.91 -2.64 2.16
N PHE A 108 20.64 -3.23 1.21
CA PHE A 108 20.46 -2.98 -0.21
C PHE A 108 20.03 -4.27 -0.92
N LEU A 109 18.91 -4.22 -1.63
CA LEU A 109 18.35 -5.33 -2.39
C LEU A 109 18.41 -4.99 -3.88
N ASN A 110 19.10 -5.78 -4.70
CA ASN A 110 19.28 -5.47 -6.12
C ASN A 110 19.02 -6.67 -7.02
N LYS A 111 18.11 -6.51 -8.00
CA LYS A 111 17.83 -7.52 -9.04
C LYS A 111 17.57 -8.92 -8.48
N LEU A 112 16.72 -9.03 -7.47
CA LEU A 112 16.38 -10.30 -6.83
C LEU A 112 15.25 -11.01 -7.60
N ASN A 113 15.34 -12.34 -7.75
CA ASN A 113 14.30 -13.12 -8.42
C ASN A 113 13.99 -14.42 -7.66
N ASN A 114 12.76 -14.57 -7.15
CA ASN A 114 12.38 -15.72 -6.32
C ASN A 114 13.29 -15.86 -5.08
N VAL A 115 13.37 -14.80 -4.28
CA VAL A 115 14.26 -14.71 -3.11
C VAL A 115 13.43 -14.45 -1.86
N SER A 116 13.67 -15.24 -0.82
CA SER A 116 13.15 -14.96 0.52
C SER A 116 14.25 -14.38 1.39
N VAL A 117 13.99 -13.30 2.11
CA VAL A 117 14.90 -12.68 3.08
C VAL A 117 14.16 -12.58 4.41
N PHE A 118 14.75 -13.07 5.50
CA PHE A 118 14.07 -13.06 6.78
C PHE A 118 14.98 -12.83 7.98
N GLY A 119 14.41 -12.20 9.00
CA GLY A 119 15.10 -11.85 10.24
C GLY A 119 15.90 -10.55 10.12
N GLY A 120 16.58 -10.18 11.20
CA GLY A 120 17.51 -9.04 11.27
C GLY A 120 16.91 -7.78 11.86
N THR A 121 17.77 -6.80 12.12
CA THR A 121 17.38 -5.48 12.61
C THR A 121 18.15 -4.39 11.90
N THR A 122 17.47 -3.34 11.50
CA THR A 122 18.02 -2.10 10.98
C THR A 122 17.67 -0.97 11.95
N GLN A 123 18.67 -0.30 12.50
CA GLN A 123 18.44 0.70 13.53
C GLN A 123 19.31 1.94 13.42
N TYR A 124 18.76 3.06 13.89
CA TYR A 124 19.46 4.33 14.04
C TYR A 124 20.12 4.84 12.76
N ASN A 125 19.52 4.52 11.61
CA ASN A 125 20.02 4.98 10.32
C ASN A 125 19.55 6.42 10.07
N GLY A 126 20.49 7.33 9.79
CA GLY A 126 20.20 8.73 9.44
C GLY A 126 19.63 8.95 8.03
N TYR A 127 19.56 7.89 7.23
CA TYR A 127 19.09 7.87 5.85
C TYR A 127 18.17 6.65 5.65
N ARG A 128 18.18 6.03 4.46
CA ARG A 128 17.29 4.92 4.07
C ARG A 128 17.55 3.63 4.83
N MET A 129 16.53 3.15 5.54
CA MET A 129 16.61 1.87 6.25
C MET A 129 16.70 0.66 5.30
N MET A 130 16.15 0.79 4.08
CA MET A 130 16.31 -0.20 3.02
C MET A 130 16.24 0.51 1.66
N TYR A 131 17.09 0.08 0.73
CA TYR A 131 16.96 0.48 -0.66
C TYR A 131 16.85 -0.72 -1.57
N ILE A 132 15.84 -0.68 -2.43
CA ILE A 132 15.55 -1.70 -3.42
C ILE A 132 15.89 -1.11 -4.78
N SER A 133 16.75 -1.78 -5.54
CA SER A 133 17.19 -1.32 -6.86
C SER A 133 17.04 -2.38 -7.92
N GLY A 134 16.96 -1.92 -9.17
CA GLY A 134 16.72 -2.79 -10.31
C GLY A 134 15.41 -3.56 -10.20
N GLN A 135 15.13 -4.42 -11.18
CA GLN A 135 13.88 -5.17 -11.19
C GLN A 135 13.93 -6.33 -10.20
N CYS A 136 13.07 -6.31 -9.18
CA CYS A 136 12.92 -7.44 -8.26
C CYS A 136 11.59 -8.16 -8.48
N LYS A 137 11.63 -9.49 -8.53
CA LYS A 137 10.48 -10.35 -8.86
C LYS A 137 10.33 -11.48 -7.84
N ASN A 138 9.12 -11.73 -7.35
CA ASN A 138 8.82 -12.82 -6.42
C ASN A 138 9.71 -12.77 -5.16
N VAL A 139 9.75 -11.63 -4.50
CA VAL A 139 10.58 -11.44 -3.29
C VAL A 139 9.71 -11.41 -2.05
N ILE A 140 10.12 -12.15 -1.03
CA ILE A 140 9.51 -12.08 0.31
C ILE A 140 10.55 -11.50 1.25
N PHE A 141 10.24 -10.40 1.91
CA PHE A 141 11.02 -9.81 2.98
C PHE A 141 10.23 -9.92 4.28
N SER A 142 10.77 -10.57 5.32
CA SER A 142 9.96 -10.86 6.50
C SER A 142 10.69 -10.86 7.84
N ASN A 143 9.93 -10.70 8.92
CA ASN A 143 10.41 -10.83 10.30
C ASN A 143 11.62 -9.92 10.63
N HIS A 144 11.70 -8.75 9.99
CA HIS A 144 12.75 -7.76 10.23
C HIS A 144 12.23 -6.66 11.15
N SER A 145 13.13 -6.06 11.95
CA SER A 145 12.79 -4.90 12.78
C SER A 145 13.52 -3.65 12.27
N PHE A 146 12.78 -2.57 12.08
CA PHE A 146 13.27 -1.25 11.72
C PHE A 146 13.02 -0.31 12.91
N ILE A 147 14.08 0.30 13.46
CA ILE A 147 14.00 1.06 14.71
C ILE A 147 14.74 2.40 14.58
N ASN A 148 14.05 3.51 14.83
CA ASN A 148 14.62 4.86 14.86
C ASN A 148 15.40 5.22 13.58
N ASN A 149 14.83 4.92 12.42
CA ASN A 149 15.44 5.27 11.13
C ASN A 149 14.82 6.55 10.56
N ASN A 150 15.65 7.48 10.11
CA ASN A 150 15.22 8.79 9.63
C ASN A 150 14.45 8.71 8.30
N GLU A 151 14.84 7.81 7.39
CA GLU A 151 14.07 7.49 6.18
C GLU A 151 13.65 6.01 6.17
N GLY A 152 12.55 5.75 5.45
CA GLY A 152 11.97 4.42 5.27
C GLY A 152 12.59 3.63 4.12
N ILE A 153 11.75 2.85 3.44
CA ILE A 153 12.14 2.00 2.31
C ILE A 153 12.04 2.81 1.01
N PHE A 154 13.09 2.79 0.21
CA PHE A 154 13.09 3.46 -1.08
C PHE A 154 13.33 2.47 -2.20
N PHE A 155 12.63 2.66 -3.32
CA PHE A 155 12.75 1.84 -4.51
C PHE A 155 13.07 2.68 -5.74
N SER A 156 14.00 2.21 -6.57
CA SER A 156 14.11 2.65 -7.96
C SER A 156 14.77 1.59 -8.85
N ALA A 157 14.09 1.21 -9.93
CA ALA A 157 14.66 0.35 -10.98
C ALA A 157 15.15 1.15 -12.19
N GLY A 158 14.68 2.38 -12.38
CA GLY A 158 14.98 3.19 -13.55
C GLY A 158 14.32 2.66 -14.82
N VAL A 159 13.20 1.95 -14.71
CA VAL A 159 12.52 1.29 -15.83
C VAL A 159 11.25 2.05 -16.20
N LYS A 160 11.05 2.32 -17.50
CA LYS A 160 9.81 2.87 -18.04
C LYS A 160 8.87 1.73 -18.42
N TRP A 161 7.65 1.75 -17.87
CA TRP A 161 6.64 0.74 -18.16
C TRP A 161 6.06 0.90 -19.58
N ASP A 162 6.06 -0.19 -20.32
CA ASP A 162 5.66 -0.29 -21.72
C ASP A 162 4.28 -0.95 -21.93
N GLY A 163 3.59 -1.32 -20.85
CA GLY A 163 2.33 -2.06 -20.91
C GLY A 163 2.48 -3.55 -20.59
N THR A 164 3.71 -4.05 -20.41
CA THR A 164 3.99 -5.47 -20.16
C THR A 164 4.60 -5.71 -18.78
N ASP A 165 4.50 -6.96 -18.29
CA ASP A 165 5.12 -7.35 -17.03
C ASP A 165 6.65 -7.42 -17.11
N ALA A 166 7.24 -7.35 -18.31
CA ALA A 166 8.68 -7.36 -18.52
C ALA A 166 9.35 -6.06 -18.02
N THR A 167 8.62 -4.94 -18.03
CA THR A 167 9.11 -3.61 -17.64
C THR A 167 8.59 -3.14 -16.27
N LEU A 168 8.05 -4.06 -15.46
CA LEU A 168 7.70 -3.75 -14.06
C LEU A 168 8.94 -3.54 -13.22
N GLY A 169 8.93 -2.50 -12.39
CA GLY A 169 9.99 -2.23 -11.42
C GLY A 169 10.01 -3.28 -10.32
N LEU A 170 8.88 -3.47 -9.65
CA LEU A 170 8.66 -4.56 -8.69
C LEU A 170 7.46 -5.39 -9.11
N HIS A 171 7.59 -6.72 -9.02
CA HIS A 171 6.49 -7.64 -9.32
C HIS A 171 6.44 -8.75 -8.29
N ASN A 172 5.32 -8.87 -7.57
CA ASN A 172 5.15 -9.84 -6.49
C ASN A 172 6.25 -9.64 -5.43
N PHE A 173 6.23 -8.49 -4.76
CA PHE A 173 7.13 -8.20 -3.65
C PHE A 173 6.31 -8.12 -2.36
N ALA A 174 6.71 -8.83 -1.31
CA ALA A 174 6.00 -8.86 -0.05
C ALA A 174 6.88 -8.40 1.12
N ILE A 175 6.32 -7.56 1.98
CA ILE A 175 6.86 -7.21 3.30
C ILE A 175 5.91 -7.83 4.34
N ARG A 176 6.41 -8.81 5.10
CA ARG A 176 5.59 -9.61 6.02
C ARG A 176 6.12 -9.56 7.44
N ASN A 177 5.24 -9.43 8.43
CA ASN A 177 5.58 -9.57 9.85
C ASN A 177 6.78 -8.70 10.29
N CYS A 178 6.93 -7.51 9.70
CA CYS A 178 8.01 -6.59 10.05
C CYS A 178 7.53 -5.57 11.09
N ASN A 179 8.46 -5.10 11.93
CA ASN A 179 8.19 -4.06 12.91
C ASN A 179 8.85 -2.75 12.48
N PHE A 180 8.11 -1.65 12.52
CA PHE A 180 8.57 -0.30 12.24
C PHE A 180 8.35 0.56 13.48
N THR A 181 9.42 0.96 14.15
CA THR A 181 9.36 1.80 15.35
C THR A 181 10.08 3.11 15.08
N ASN A 182 9.35 4.23 15.14
CA ASN A 182 9.90 5.56 14.87
C ASN A 182 10.67 5.65 13.54
N CYS A 183 10.08 5.14 12.45
CA CYS A 183 10.68 5.21 11.12
C CYS A 183 10.13 6.38 10.30
N GLY A 184 10.95 6.88 9.37
CA GLY A 184 10.56 7.88 8.38
C GLY A 184 9.75 7.33 7.21
N ASN A 185 9.54 8.19 6.21
CA ASN A 185 8.71 7.91 5.05
C ASN A 185 9.35 6.92 4.08
N SER A 186 8.53 6.13 3.38
CA SER A 186 8.96 5.20 2.33
C SER A 186 8.37 5.59 0.98
N ILE A 187 9.10 5.35 -0.11
CA ILE A 187 8.64 5.57 -1.49
C ILE A 187 8.88 4.29 -2.30
N ILE A 188 7.78 3.65 -2.72
CA ILE A 188 7.75 2.38 -3.45
C ILE A 188 7.13 2.59 -4.83
N GLY A 189 7.97 2.92 -5.79
CA GLY A 189 7.63 3.27 -7.17
C GLY A 189 8.30 4.58 -7.53
N ASN A 190 7.99 5.16 -8.69
CA ASN A 190 8.50 6.48 -9.03
C ASN A 190 7.42 7.47 -9.47
N SER A 191 6.96 7.42 -10.72
CA SER A 191 6.13 8.50 -11.23
C SER A 191 5.22 8.09 -12.36
N MET A 192 4.15 8.88 -12.51
CA MET A 192 3.29 8.89 -13.68
C MET A 192 3.22 10.32 -14.22
N ASP A 193 3.33 10.46 -15.52
CA ASP A 193 3.28 11.75 -16.20
C ASP A 193 2.46 11.62 -17.49
N GLN A 194 1.29 12.24 -17.48
CA GLN A 194 0.40 12.31 -18.64
C GLN A 194 0.99 13.12 -19.79
N ALA A 195 1.73 14.20 -19.51
CA ALA A 195 2.28 15.07 -20.57
C ALA A 195 3.28 14.30 -21.45
N THR A 196 4.04 13.39 -20.86
CA THR A 196 5.00 12.53 -21.58
C THR A 196 4.47 11.12 -21.86
N GLY A 197 3.27 10.79 -21.37
CA GLY A 197 2.69 9.45 -21.45
C GLY A 197 3.54 8.38 -20.76
N THR A 198 4.31 8.76 -19.73
CA THR A 198 5.26 7.87 -19.05
C THR A 198 4.73 7.38 -17.71
N VAL A 199 5.11 6.15 -17.40
CA VAL A 199 4.95 5.53 -16.09
C VAL A 199 6.32 4.92 -15.79
N ASN A 200 6.96 5.36 -14.72
CA ASN A 200 8.29 4.91 -14.33
C ASN A 200 8.19 4.07 -13.06
N ASP A 201 8.93 2.96 -13.04
CA ASP A 201 9.06 2.05 -11.92
C ASP A 201 7.69 1.58 -11.40
N LEU A 202 6.79 1.18 -12.31
CA LEU A 202 5.49 0.60 -11.96
C LEU A 202 5.68 -0.63 -11.07
N VAL A 203 4.98 -0.62 -9.94
CA VAL A 203 4.93 -1.71 -8.98
C VAL A 203 3.65 -2.51 -9.20
N LYS A 204 3.74 -3.85 -9.20
CA LYS A 204 2.57 -4.72 -9.34
C LYS A 204 2.55 -5.82 -8.28
N ASN A 205 1.38 -6.06 -7.70
CA ASN A 205 1.16 -7.09 -6.68
C ASN A 205 2.10 -6.92 -5.46
N PHE A 206 2.19 -5.71 -4.93
CA PHE A 206 2.97 -5.46 -3.72
C PHE A 206 2.16 -5.79 -2.48
N GLU A 207 2.75 -6.55 -1.55
CA GLU A 207 2.09 -6.99 -0.33
C GLU A 207 2.74 -6.36 0.90
N ILE A 208 1.91 -5.88 1.83
CA ILE A 208 2.27 -5.49 3.18
C ILE A 208 1.34 -6.20 4.16
N SER A 209 1.84 -7.19 4.89
CA SER A 209 0.99 -7.99 5.77
C SER A 209 1.59 -8.30 7.14
N GLY A 210 0.73 -8.33 8.16
CA GLY A 210 1.13 -8.70 9.53
C GLY A 210 2.15 -7.76 10.18
N CYS A 211 2.37 -6.57 9.60
CA CYS A 211 3.38 -5.63 10.05
C CYS A 211 2.84 -4.70 11.15
N LYS A 212 3.75 -4.14 11.93
CA LYS A 212 3.43 -3.25 13.06
C LYS A 212 4.16 -1.92 12.91
N TRP A 213 3.42 -0.82 12.88
CA TRP A 213 3.96 0.54 12.96
C TRP A 213 3.68 1.12 14.33
N LYS A 214 4.72 1.64 14.97
CA LYS A 214 4.63 2.30 16.27
C LYS A 214 5.45 3.59 16.28
N GLY A 215 4.81 4.71 16.61
CA GLY A 215 5.52 5.99 16.70
C GLY A 215 5.96 6.53 15.34
N GLY A 216 6.87 7.50 15.38
CA GLY A 216 7.39 8.17 14.18
C GLY A 216 6.46 9.25 13.62
N ASN A 217 7.01 10.11 12.77
CA ASN A 217 6.28 11.16 12.06
C ASN A 217 6.61 11.15 10.57
N PRO A 218 6.42 10.03 9.85
CA PRO A 218 6.74 9.94 8.43
C PRO A 218 5.86 10.84 7.55
N GLY A 219 4.70 11.30 8.05
CA GLY A 219 3.62 11.84 7.21
C GLY A 219 2.99 10.72 6.41
N THR A 220 3.72 10.22 5.43
CA THR A 220 3.36 9.04 4.65
C THR A 220 4.36 7.92 4.91
N ALA A 221 3.97 6.94 5.72
CA ALA A 221 4.83 5.80 6.05
C ALA A 221 5.16 4.97 4.80
N MET A 222 4.18 4.77 3.91
CA MET A 222 4.34 4.07 2.64
C MET A 222 3.64 4.83 1.52
N TYR A 223 4.42 5.39 0.59
CA TYR A 223 3.92 6.05 -0.61
C TYR A 223 4.17 5.20 -1.86
N PHE A 224 3.12 4.94 -2.62
CA PHE A 224 3.16 4.25 -3.90
C PHE A 224 2.74 5.18 -5.03
N PRO A 225 3.67 5.88 -5.70
CA PRO A 225 3.35 6.84 -6.75
C PRO A 225 2.85 6.20 -8.06
N ALA A 226 3.02 4.88 -8.23
CA ALA A 226 2.48 4.10 -9.35
C ALA A 226 2.38 2.62 -8.95
N VAL A 227 1.17 2.13 -8.65
CA VAL A 227 0.98 0.74 -8.20
C VAL A 227 -0.26 0.07 -8.80
N ASP A 228 -0.09 -1.15 -9.31
CA ASP A 228 -1.17 -2.01 -9.76
C ASP A 228 -1.38 -3.16 -8.77
N SER A 229 -2.52 -3.19 -8.11
CA SER A 229 -2.94 -4.23 -7.15
C SER A 229 -2.05 -4.31 -5.91
N ALA A 230 -1.89 -3.22 -5.17
CA ALA A 230 -1.31 -3.26 -3.83
C ALA A 230 -2.22 -4.05 -2.87
N MET A 231 -1.66 -4.74 -1.89
CA MET A 231 -2.39 -5.42 -0.82
C MET A 231 -1.80 -5.06 0.53
N VAL A 232 -2.59 -4.45 1.41
CA VAL A 232 -2.17 -4.06 2.74
C VAL A 232 -3.18 -4.59 3.75
N PHE A 233 -2.79 -5.60 4.52
CA PHE A 233 -3.73 -6.28 5.40
C PHE A 233 -3.15 -6.87 6.68
N ASN A 234 -4.03 -7.05 7.68
CA ASN A 234 -3.68 -7.58 9.00
C ASN A 234 -2.54 -6.80 9.68
N ASN A 235 -2.43 -5.50 9.40
CA ASN A 235 -1.42 -4.64 9.99
C ASN A 235 -1.93 -3.94 11.26
N THR A 236 -1.00 -3.57 12.14
CA THR A 236 -1.29 -2.71 13.30
C THR A 236 -0.55 -1.38 13.17
N ILE A 237 -1.26 -0.27 13.32
CA ILE A 237 -0.71 1.09 13.31
C ILE A 237 -1.03 1.73 14.65
N ASP A 238 -0.03 2.23 15.36
CA ASP A 238 -0.18 2.82 16.68
C ASP A 238 0.68 4.08 16.85
N SER A 239 0.06 5.17 17.28
CA SER A 239 0.74 6.42 17.67
C SER A 239 1.64 7.00 16.56
N VAL A 240 1.20 6.95 15.30
CA VAL A 240 1.94 7.46 14.13
C VAL A 240 1.52 8.90 13.82
N ASN A 241 2.49 9.74 13.44
CA ASN A 241 2.32 11.15 13.08
C ASN A 241 1.84 12.07 14.23
N MET A 242 2.08 11.70 15.48
CA MET A 242 1.55 12.42 16.64
C MET A 242 2.01 13.88 16.78
N ASN A 243 3.12 14.27 16.14
CA ASN A 243 3.64 15.64 16.15
C ASN A 243 3.30 16.42 14.87
N MET A 244 2.56 15.82 13.94
CA MET A 244 2.22 16.45 12.67
C MET A 244 0.93 17.24 12.76
N THR A 245 0.84 18.32 11.98
CA THR A 245 -0.30 19.23 11.98
C THR A 245 -0.97 19.38 10.63
N ASN A 246 -0.27 19.00 9.55
CA ASN A 246 -0.73 19.04 8.18
C ASN A 246 -1.54 17.79 7.82
N ASP A 247 -2.23 17.87 6.70
CA ASP A 247 -2.89 16.74 6.08
C ASP A 247 -1.86 15.73 5.52
N ASN A 248 -2.10 14.44 5.75
CA ASN A 248 -1.23 13.33 5.38
C ASN A 248 -1.99 11.99 5.36
N ARG A 249 -1.37 10.98 4.75
CA ARG A 249 -1.94 9.62 4.64
C ARG A 249 -0.85 8.63 5.01
N ILE A 250 -1.06 7.80 6.04
CA ILE A 250 -0.03 6.84 6.48
C ILE A 250 0.34 5.87 5.36
N PHE A 251 -0.67 5.36 4.65
CA PHE A 251 -0.49 4.65 3.38
C PHE A 251 -1.11 5.48 2.26
N LEU A 252 -0.35 5.76 1.19
CA LEU A 252 -0.85 6.48 0.03
C LEU A 252 -0.57 5.69 -1.24
N PHE A 253 -1.61 5.48 -2.04
CA PHE A 253 -1.52 4.77 -3.31
C PHE A 253 -1.98 5.65 -4.47
N ILE A 254 -1.23 5.65 -5.56
CA ILE A 254 -1.73 6.11 -6.86
C ILE A 254 -1.82 4.88 -7.76
N GLY A 255 -3.05 4.42 -8.00
CA GLY A 255 -3.28 3.12 -8.62
C GLY A 255 -4.49 2.38 -8.09
N THR A 256 -4.30 1.08 -7.86
CA THR A 256 -5.31 0.17 -7.27
C THR A 256 -4.79 -0.52 -6.02
N ALA A 257 -5.65 -0.69 -5.02
CA ALA A 257 -5.28 -1.27 -3.73
C ALA A 257 -6.41 -2.07 -3.07
N GLU A 258 -6.00 -3.12 -2.35
CA GLU A 258 -6.78 -3.89 -1.39
C GLU A 258 -6.27 -3.54 0.01
N PHE A 259 -7.08 -2.85 0.82
CA PHE A 259 -6.71 -2.41 2.16
C PHE A 259 -7.69 -2.97 3.19
N TYR A 260 -7.32 -4.01 3.92
CA TYR A 260 -8.30 -4.73 4.75
C TYR A 260 -7.78 -5.36 6.04
N ASN A 261 -8.68 -5.56 7.01
CA ASN A 261 -8.36 -6.12 8.33
C ASN A 261 -7.20 -5.40 9.04
N ASN A 262 -6.93 -4.13 8.72
CA ASN A 262 -5.93 -3.35 9.42
C ASN A 262 -6.54 -2.73 10.68
N THR A 263 -5.73 -2.58 11.72
CA THR A 263 -6.10 -1.90 12.95
C THR A 263 -5.22 -0.67 13.15
N ALA A 264 -5.84 0.51 13.22
CA ALA A 264 -5.16 1.76 13.54
C ALA A 264 -5.70 2.34 14.83
N ASN A 265 -4.80 2.65 15.77
CA ASN A 265 -5.12 3.28 17.04
C ASN A 265 -4.25 4.52 17.22
N ILE A 266 -4.87 5.66 17.52
CA ILE A 266 -4.18 6.91 17.85
C ILE A 266 -3.22 7.32 16.73
N TYR A 267 -3.67 8.14 15.80
CA TYR A 267 -2.84 8.56 14.67
C TYR A 267 -3.23 9.97 14.23
N GLN A 268 -2.42 10.61 13.42
CA GLN A 268 -2.78 11.89 12.81
C GLN A 268 -2.79 11.76 11.29
N GLY A 269 -3.83 12.33 10.65
CA GLY A 269 -4.05 12.20 9.21
C GLY A 269 -5.10 11.15 8.86
N HIS A 270 -5.02 10.66 7.64
CA HIS A 270 -5.76 9.49 7.15
C HIS A 270 -4.94 8.22 7.40
N VAL A 271 -5.59 7.12 7.78
CA VAL A 271 -4.88 5.83 7.84
C VAL A 271 -4.45 5.40 6.45
N ALA A 272 -5.27 5.65 5.44
CA ALA A 272 -4.94 5.35 4.06
C ALA A 272 -5.61 6.33 3.09
N GLY A 273 -4.91 6.63 2.00
CA GLY A 273 -5.39 7.40 0.88
C GLY A 273 -5.20 6.65 -0.45
N LEU A 274 -6.13 6.82 -1.38
CA LEU A 274 -6.04 6.27 -2.73
C LEU A 274 -6.41 7.32 -3.77
N TRP A 275 -5.45 7.60 -4.65
CA TRP A 275 -5.65 8.36 -5.87
C TRP A 275 -5.89 7.37 -7.00
N SER A 276 -7.16 7.14 -7.29
CA SER A 276 -7.62 5.93 -7.98
C SER A 276 -7.35 6.00 -9.47
N VAL A 277 -6.67 4.97 -9.99
CA VAL A 277 -6.42 4.79 -11.42
C VAL A 277 -6.13 3.33 -11.71
N SER A 278 -6.71 2.79 -12.77
CA SER A 278 -6.45 1.42 -13.22
C SER A 278 -5.37 1.41 -14.28
N PHE A 279 -4.34 0.57 -14.11
CA PHE A 279 -3.37 0.29 -15.17
C PHE A 279 -3.96 -0.68 -16.19
N GLY A 280 -3.91 -0.30 -17.46
CA GLY A 280 -4.55 -0.96 -18.60
C GLY A 280 -5.79 -0.22 -19.12
N THR A 281 -6.55 -0.88 -20.00
CA THR A 281 -7.73 -0.31 -20.67
C THR A 281 -9.05 -0.66 -19.99
N LYS A 282 -9.02 -1.50 -18.95
CA LYS A 282 -10.21 -1.94 -18.21
C LYS A 282 -10.17 -1.35 -16.80
N PRO A 283 -11.29 -0.77 -16.33
CA PRO A 283 -11.38 -0.33 -14.95
C PRO A 283 -11.25 -1.53 -14.01
N LYS A 284 -10.59 -1.30 -12.88
CA LYS A 284 -10.44 -2.19 -11.76
C LYS A 284 -11.03 -1.52 -10.53
N THR A 285 -11.42 -2.33 -9.56
CA THR A 285 -12.00 -1.86 -8.30
C THR A 285 -10.99 -2.02 -7.19
N SER A 286 -10.76 -0.96 -6.43
CA SER A 286 -10.03 -1.01 -5.15
C SER A 286 -11.01 -1.27 -4.02
N HIS A 287 -10.59 -2.02 -3.00
CA HIS A 287 -11.44 -2.33 -1.86
C HIS A 287 -10.79 -1.97 -0.54
N PHE A 288 -11.53 -1.25 0.29
CA PHE A 288 -11.14 -0.86 1.64
C PHE A 288 -12.18 -1.45 2.59
N TYR A 289 -11.85 -2.54 3.28
CA TYR A 289 -12.86 -3.32 4.02
C TYR A 289 -12.39 -3.93 5.33
N LYS A 290 -13.31 -4.08 6.27
CA LYS A 290 -13.05 -4.72 7.58
C LYS A 290 -11.90 -4.11 8.38
N ASN A 291 -11.57 -2.85 8.13
CA ASN A 291 -10.57 -2.13 8.91
C ASN A 291 -11.20 -1.59 10.20
N THR A 292 -10.38 -1.49 11.25
CA THR A 292 -10.73 -0.81 12.50
C THR A 292 -9.85 0.42 12.65
N CYS A 293 -10.44 1.61 12.66
CA CYS A 293 -9.72 2.87 12.82
C CYS A 293 -10.22 3.59 14.07
N ASN A 294 -9.32 3.98 14.95
CA ASN A 294 -9.69 4.62 16.20
C ASN A 294 -8.71 5.75 16.55
N GLY A 295 -9.24 6.91 16.93
CA GLY A 295 -8.44 7.97 17.54
C GLY A 295 -7.64 8.80 16.54
N SER A 296 -8.19 9.12 15.37
CA SER A 296 -7.55 10.11 14.50
C SER A 296 -7.53 11.47 15.20
N LEU A 297 -6.38 12.13 15.27
CA LEU A 297 -6.24 13.47 15.83
C LEU A 297 -6.95 14.52 14.96
N LYS A 298 -6.89 14.37 13.64
CA LYS A 298 -7.47 15.27 12.63
C LYS A 298 -7.87 14.47 11.38
N TYR A 299 -8.89 14.94 10.67
CA TYR A 299 -9.38 14.39 9.39
C TYR A 299 -10.11 13.04 9.49
N SER A 300 -10.70 12.63 8.36
CA SER A 300 -11.41 11.36 8.19
C SER A 300 -10.48 10.15 8.24
N ALA A 301 -11.04 8.94 8.38
CA ALA A 301 -10.23 7.73 8.39
C ALA A 301 -9.52 7.50 7.05
N PHE A 302 -10.25 7.67 5.95
CA PHE A 302 -9.75 7.43 4.60
C PHE A 302 -9.89 8.64 3.70
N GLU A 303 -9.02 8.73 2.71
CA GLU A 303 -9.12 9.70 1.63
C GLU A 303 -9.13 9.02 0.26
N PHE A 304 -9.98 9.51 -0.64
CA PHE A 304 -10.08 9.05 -2.01
C PHE A 304 -10.12 10.23 -2.97
N GLN A 305 -9.30 10.16 -4.01
CA GLN A 305 -9.26 11.18 -5.05
C GLN A 305 -9.15 10.58 -6.45
N GLU A 306 -9.60 11.31 -7.46
CA GLU A 306 -9.26 11.06 -8.87
C GLU A 306 -8.61 12.31 -9.45
N PHE A 307 -7.59 12.14 -10.29
CA PHE A 307 -6.95 13.27 -10.97
C PHE A 307 -6.81 13.01 -12.46
N ALA A 308 -7.26 13.95 -13.28
CA ALA A 308 -7.15 13.86 -14.74
C ALA A 308 -5.70 13.65 -15.23
N ILE A 309 -4.70 14.13 -14.47
CA ILE A 309 -3.26 13.95 -14.76
C ILE A 309 -2.80 12.49 -14.71
N TYR A 310 -3.60 11.57 -14.16
CA TYR A 310 -3.29 10.13 -14.15
C TYR A 310 -4.00 9.36 -15.26
N LYS A 311 -4.82 10.03 -16.09
CA LYS A 311 -5.44 9.43 -17.28
C LYS A 311 -4.48 9.46 -18.47
N ILE A 312 -3.67 8.41 -18.62
CA ILE A 312 -2.67 8.28 -19.67
C ILE A 312 -3.27 7.43 -20.81
N PRO A 313 -3.51 8.01 -22.01
CA PRO A 313 -4.14 7.29 -23.11
C PRO A 313 -3.46 5.96 -23.43
N GLY A 314 -4.24 4.88 -23.50
CA GLY A 314 -3.76 3.53 -23.80
C GLY A 314 -3.01 2.82 -22.67
N LYS A 315 -2.72 3.51 -21.55
CA LYS A 315 -1.95 2.96 -20.41
C LYS A 315 -2.75 2.88 -19.13
N THR A 316 -3.62 3.85 -18.88
CA THR A 316 -4.45 3.87 -17.68
C THR A 316 -5.88 4.29 -18.00
N THR A 317 -6.80 3.91 -17.12
CA THR A 317 -8.20 4.32 -17.12
C THR A 317 -8.66 4.58 -15.69
N TYR A 318 -9.89 5.05 -15.50
CA TYR A 318 -10.47 5.26 -14.16
C TYR A 318 -10.46 3.97 -13.31
N GLY A 319 -10.49 4.14 -11.99
CA GLY A 319 -10.64 3.06 -11.04
C GLY A 319 -11.92 3.22 -10.23
N ASP A 320 -12.59 2.11 -9.98
CA ASP A 320 -13.72 2.08 -9.06
C ASP A 320 -13.21 1.84 -7.63
N LEU A 321 -14.05 2.18 -6.66
CA LEU A 321 -13.74 2.06 -5.24
C LEU A 321 -14.93 1.51 -4.47
N GLU A 322 -14.67 0.55 -3.61
CA GLU A 322 -15.63 0.07 -2.63
C GLU A 322 -15.06 0.15 -1.20
N VAL A 323 -15.80 0.84 -0.32
CA VAL A 323 -15.49 0.99 1.10
C VAL A 323 -16.58 0.29 1.90
N THR A 324 -16.28 -0.91 2.41
CA THR A 324 -17.31 -1.80 2.97
C THR A 324 -16.95 -2.39 4.33
N GLY A 325 -17.89 -2.37 5.28
CA GLY A 325 -17.75 -3.15 6.52
C GLY A 325 -16.62 -2.69 7.45
N ASN A 326 -16.19 -1.43 7.36
CA ASN A 326 -15.17 -0.87 8.24
C ASN A 326 -15.81 -0.32 9.53
N THR A 327 -15.05 -0.28 10.60
CA THR A 327 -15.44 0.40 11.85
C THR A 327 -14.48 1.53 12.14
N CYS A 328 -15.00 2.76 12.23
CA CYS A 328 -14.22 3.94 12.58
C CYS A 328 -14.80 4.61 13.82
N SER A 329 -13.94 5.04 14.74
CA SER A 329 -14.36 5.70 15.97
C SER A 329 -13.39 6.80 16.39
N ASN A 330 -13.89 7.80 17.13
CA ASN A 330 -13.08 8.87 17.71
C ASN A 330 -12.21 9.56 16.63
N LEU A 331 -12.86 10.09 15.60
CA LEU A 331 -12.16 10.81 14.53
C LEU A 331 -12.16 12.31 14.81
N ASN A 332 -11.05 12.99 14.45
CA ASN A 332 -10.79 14.40 14.75
C ASN A 332 -10.87 14.75 16.24
N THR A 333 -10.16 13.98 17.07
CA THR A 333 -10.15 14.17 18.53
C THR A 333 -9.60 15.52 19.00
N GLN A 334 -8.79 16.20 18.18
CA GLN A 334 -8.32 17.57 18.45
C GLN A 334 -9.34 18.65 18.08
N LYS A 335 -10.50 18.28 17.55
CA LYS A 335 -11.58 19.20 17.19
C LYS A 335 -11.16 20.26 16.18
N HIS A 336 -10.36 19.87 15.19
CA HIS A 336 -9.97 20.77 14.12
C HIS A 336 -11.19 21.20 13.31
N THR A 337 -11.43 22.51 13.19
CA THR A 337 -12.62 23.08 12.54
C THR A 337 -12.42 23.43 11.08
N GLY A 338 -11.18 23.37 10.58
CA GLY A 338 -10.89 23.63 9.16
C GLY A 338 -11.32 22.47 8.25
N PHE A 339 -11.49 21.27 8.83
CA PHE A 339 -11.90 20.08 8.10
C PHE A 339 -12.59 19.10 9.05
N ASP A 340 -13.92 19.00 8.95
CA ASP A 340 -14.71 18.07 9.76
C ASP A 340 -14.35 16.62 9.42
N ALA A 341 -14.19 15.76 10.43
CA ALA A 341 -13.98 14.34 10.15
C ALA A 341 -15.29 13.66 9.74
N ASN A 342 -15.14 12.79 8.75
CA ASN A 342 -16.16 11.87 8.30
C ASN A 342 -15.57 10.47 8.16
N PHE A 343 -16.35 9.53 7.61
CA PHE A 343 -15.80 8.21 7.34
C PHE A 343 -14.76 8.25 6.23
N ILE A 344 -15.08 8.95 5.14
CA ILE A 344 -14.21 9.14 3.98
C ILE A 344 -14.17 10.61 3.59
N ASP A 345 -13.02 11.04 3.09
CA ASP A 345 -12.91 12.27 2.32
C ASP A 345 -12.82 11.92 0.84
N ASN A 346 -13.80 12.36 0.05
CA ASN A 346 -13.94 11.96 -1.34
C ASN A 346 -13.75 13.17 -2.26
N TYR A 347 -12.50 13.50 -2.57
CA TYR A 347 -12.16 14.67 -3.38
C TYR A 347 -12.23 14.34 -4.87
N GLU A 348 -13.05 15.07 -5.62
CA GLU A 348 -13.05 15.04 -7.11
C GLU A 348 -13.29 13.67 -7.76
N TYR A 349 -13.70 12.66 -6.99
CA TYR A 349 -13.96 11.32 -7.50
C TYR A 349 -15.13 11.34 -8.48
N GLY A 350 -14.92 10.76 -9.67
CA GLY A 350 -15.85 10.79 -10.79
C GLY A 350 -15.37 11.66 -11.96
N ILE A 351 -14.33 12.48 -11.78
CA ILE A 351 -13.76 13.30 -12.86
C ILE A 351 -13.18 12.45 -14.00
N MET A 352 -12.67 11.25 -13.70
CA MET A 352 -12.20 10.30 -14.71
C MET A 352 -13.28 9.30 -15.14
N GLY A 353 -14.40 9.26 -14.42
CA GLY A 353 -15.53 8.35 -14.64
C GLY A 353 -15.64 7.21 -13.63
N GLY A 354 -14.77 7.15 -12.62
CA GLY A 354 -14.82 6.12 -11.58
C GLY A 354 -16.00 6.29 -10.63
N LYS A 355 -16.37 5.19 -9.99
CA LYS A 355 -17.50 5.11 -9.06
C LYS A 355 -17.04 4.75 -7.66
N VAL A 356 -17.68 5.36 -6.67
CA VAL A 356 -17.47 5.05 -5.24
C VAL A 356 -18.72 4.40 -4.65
N SER A 357 -18.53 3.27 -3.98
CA SER A 357 -19.52 2.61 -3.14
C SER A 357 -19.10 2.69 -1.67
N VAL A 358 -20.01 3.13 -0.79
CA VAL A 358 -19.79 3.16 0.67
C VAL A 358 -20.90 2.35 1.33
N LYS A 359 -20.57 1.17 1.86
CA LYS A 359 -21.57 0.19 2.32
C LYS A 359 -21.26 -0.37 3.70
N ASP A 360 -22.29 -0.56 4.51
CA ASP A 360 -22.21 -1.35 5.75
C ASP A 360 -21.10 -0.92 6.74
N ASN A 361 -20.72 0.37 6.74
CA ASN A 361 -19.70 0.91 7.64
C ASN A 361 -20.30 1.39 8.96
N ILE A 362 -19.51 1.34 10.04
CA ILE A 362 -19.93 1.76 11.38
C ILE A 362 -19.06 2.92 11.85
N GLY A 363 -19.65 4.10 12.06
CA GLY A 363 -19.01 5.29 12.62
C GLY A 363 -19.43 5.59 14.05
N ARG A 364 -18.51 6.09 14.90
CA ARG A 364 -18.79 6.51 16.29
C ARG A 364 -17.96 7.73 16.71
N ASN A 365 -18.53 8.65 17.49
CA ASN A 365 -17.79 9.73 18.17
C ASN A 365 -16.90 10.58 17.23
N PHE A 366 -17.43 11.03 16.11
CA PHE A 366 -16.71 11.93 15.20
C PHE A 366 -16.86 13.39 15.65
N PHE A 367 -15.89 14.23 15.31
CA PHE A 367 -16.00 15.67 15.48
C PHE A 367 -15.81 16.45 14.16
N ALA A 368 -16.73 17.35 13.78
CA ALA A 368 -18.09 17.41 14.30
C ALA A 368 -18.83 16.08 14.08
N ALA A 369 -19.95 15.85 14.78
CA ALA A 369 -20.79 14.71 14.47
C ALA A 369 -21.35 14.89 13.03
N PRO A 370 -21.24 13.89 12.14
CA PRO A 370 -21.77 13.98 10.80
C PRO A 370 -23.29 14.11 10.80
N ALA A 371 -23.83 14.76 9.78
CA ALA A 371 -25.25 14.78 9.53
C ALA A 371 -25.80 13.35 9.32
N PRO A 372 -27.07 13.07 9.70
CA PRO A 372 -27.65 11.74 9.54
C PRO A 372 -27.51 11.20 8.11
N GLY A 373 -26.93 10.01 7.97
CA GLY A 373 -26.73 9.34 6.69
C GLY A 373 -25.57 9.86 5.83
N VAL A 374 -24.81 10.86 6.30
CA VAL A 374 -23.63 11.38 5.61
C VAL A 374 -22.37 10.74 6.18
N PHE A 375 -21.67 9.99 5.34
CA PHE A 375 -20.42 9.28 5.69
C PHE A 375 -19.23 9.76 4.87
N TRP A 376 -19.38 10.86 4.12
CA TRP A 376 -18.37 11.39 3.23
C TRP A 376 -18.29 12.90 3.39
N ASN A 377 -17.12 13.45 3.08
CA ASN A 377 -16.97 14.85 2.74
C ASN A 377 -16.88 15.01 1.21
N LEU A 378 -17.31 16.18 0.72
CA LEU A 378 -17.20 16.61 -0.68
C LEU A 378 -18.05 15.76 -1.66
N ALA A 379 -17.44 15.01 -2.57
CA ALA A 379 -18.17 14.34 -3.64
C ALA A 379 -19.01 13.18 -3.10
N LYS A 380 -20.31 13.18 -3.43
CA LYS A 380 -21.23 12.13 -2.99
C LYS A 380 -20.89 10.79 -3.67
N PRO A 381 -20.74 9.68 -2.91
CA PRO A 381 -20.58 8.35 -3.48
C PRO A 381 -21.76 7.96 -4.37
N SER A 382 -21.48 7.17 -5.41
CA SER A 382 -22.48 6.67 -6.34
C SER A 382 -23.48 5.69 -5.70
N VAL A 383 -23.02 4.93 -4.69
CA VAL A 383 -23.85 4.01 -3.91
C VAL A 383 -23.56 4.21 -2.43
N VAL A 384 -24.61 4.40 -1.64
CA VAL A 384 -24.54 4.51 -0.17
C VAL A 384 -25.65 3.66 0.43
N SER A 385 -25.30 2.64 1.23
CA SER A 385 -26.29 1.76 1.86
C SER A 385 -25.77 1.12 3.15
N GLY A 386 -26.64 0.85 4.12
CA GLY A 386 -26.30 0.05 5.31
C GLY A 386 -25.31 0.69 6.31
N ASN A 387 -24.79 1.89 6.03
CA ASN A 387 -23.90 2.58 6.95
C ASN A 387 -24.65 3.07 8.20
N THR A 388 -24.04 2.90 9.38
CA THR A 388 -24.63 3.24 10.67
C THR A 388 -23.70 4.16 11.46
N TYR A 389 -24.23 5.27 11.96
CA TYR A 389 -23.53 6.18 12.86
C TYR A 389 -24.14 6.04 14.25
N GLN A 390 -23.30 5.76 15.25
CA GLN A 390 -23.72 5.58 16.64
C GLN A 390 -23.16 6.74 17.46
N GLN A 391 -24.05 7.45 18.15
CA GLN A 391 -23.68 8.55 19.05
C GLN A 391 -23.06 8.05 20.36
#